data_AF-A0A7J2UWN0-F1
#
_entry.id   AF-A0A7J2UWN0-F1
#
_cell.length_a   1.000
_cell.length_b   1.000
_cell.length_c   1.000
_cell.angle_alpha   90.00
_cell.angle_beta   90.00
_cell.angle_gamma   90.00
#
_symmetry.space_group_name_H-M   'P 1'
#
loop_
_entity.id
_entity.type
_entity.pdbx_description
1 polymer ?
#
loop_
_entity_poly.entity_id
_entity_poly.type
_entity_poly.pdbx_seq_one_letter_code
_entity_poly.pdbx_strand_id
1 'polypeptide(L)'
;MTKEKKQKTAAAHKHGSVLVIGGGISGIQSSLDLADAGFKVYLVDRGLSIGGTMTQLDKTFPTNDCAMCILAPKLVYTGRHENINIITNAEVTDVAGEVGNFRVTLKKHPRYVDLTKCNGCGDCVEHCPVSMRSEFDEGLATHKAIYQPFPQAIPNVFAIAKNEGTAPCKISCPAGLNAHGFIALAAQEKFAEAYDLIIETIPLPGSLGRICYHPCETDCNRKDIDEPISICRIRRFIADYIYDHPKLLVEYQKIQAEKKQPKANPGNKREIGQKVAIIGAGPTGLTAAYDLSKKGYKPVIFEAEKYSGGMLHYGVPDYRLPKEYLHNEVDSLCEQHQIEIKNNQKLGRDFTVADLKKQGFKAILLAIGAHKTRAAGIECCTGTDTCVLEGVEYLKQLNRNMIAPDYFKGKTILVIGGGNVAMDSARTARRLGGNVTVLYRRSLKEIPAHREEIQQAEEEGISFNFLTAPTKLHKTEKQTCLQCVKMQLGEPDVSGRQRPVVVPNSEYDIACDYVIFAIGQELDIKLMEENNINVSKSGFIEADPLTLRTSQEGVFAGGDAVSGPASAVEAIAAGHSAAESIDRFLNKEDLLAGREKKEQKRAEIPKESLRIPQAREQPP
;
A
#
# COMPACT_ATOMS: atom_id res chain seq x y z
N MET A 1 19.75 -57.70 65.58
CA MET A 1 20.96 -57.94 64.76
C MET A 1 20.51 -58.11 63.31
N THR A 2 20.32 -57.02 62.56
CA THR A 2 21.28 -56.45 61.59
C THR A 2 21.71 -57.40 60.45
N LYS A 3 20.98 -57.35 59.33
CA LYS A 3 21.48 -57.21 57.95
C LYS A 3 20.27 -57.16 57.00
N GLU A 4 20.46 -56.60 55.81
CA GLU A 4 19.44 -56.41 54.74
C GLU A 4 18.51 -55.19 54.83
N LYS A 5 19.09 -53.99 54.93
CA LYS A 5 18.58 -52.81 54.23
C LYS A 5 19.77 -51.96 53.79
N LYS A 6 20.41 -52.35 52.69
CA LYS A 6 21.46 -51.55 52.03
C LYS A 6 21.48 -51.85 50.53
N GLN A 7 20.42 -51.45 49.82
CA GLN A 7 20.49 -51.14 48.39
C GLN A 7 19.22 -50.40 47.98
N LYS A 8 19.41 -49.23 47.35
CA LYS A 8 18.42 -48.25 46.85
C LYS A 8 18.29 -46.96 47.68
N THR A 9 19.39 -46.22 47.77
CA THR A 9 19.38 -44.74 47.86
C THR A 9 20.78 -44.22 47.54
N ALA A 10 21.11 -44.17 46.24
CA ALA A 10 22.26 -43.41 45.75
C ALA A 10 22.07 -43.10 44.27
N ALA A 11 21.09 -42.26 43.94
CA ALA A 11 21.16 -41.44 42.73
C ALA A 11 21.51 -40.03 43.21
N ALA A 12 22.80 -39.72 43.24
CA ALA A 12 23.28 -38.37 43.47
C ALA A 12 22.70 -37.46 42.38
N HIS A 13 21.92 -36.45 42.77
CA HIS A 13 21.49 -35.38 41.86
C HIS A 13 22.74 -34.75 41.26
N LYS A 14 23.04 -35.03 39.98
CA LYS A 14 24.06 -34.29 39.24
C LYS A 14 23.50 -32.90 38.94
N HIS A 15 23.98 -31.90 39.69
CA HIS A 15 23.65 -30.50 39.45
C HIS A 15 24.42 -29.98 38.22
N GLY A 16 23.85 -30.09 37.03
CA GLY A 16 24.44 -29.55 35.81
C GLY A 16 23.49 -29.53 34.63
N SER A 17 23.68 -28.59 33.70
CA SER A 17 22.95 -28.54 32.43
C SER A 17 23.86 -28.84 31.25
N VAL A 18 23.32 -29.55 30.25
CA VAL A 18 24.01 -29.88 29.00
C VAL A 18 23.22 -29.31 27.84
N LEU A 19 23.90 -28.70 26.87
CA LEU A 19 23.32 -28.29 25.60
C LEU A 19 23.70 -29.31 24.53
N VAL A 20 22.70 -29.89 23.86
CA VAL A 20 22.87 -30.73 22.68
C VAL A 20 22.46 -29.92 21.46
N ILE A 21 23.37 -29.78 20.49
CA ILE A 21 23.16 -29.01 19.27
C ILE A 21 22.90 -29.99 18.11
N GLY A 22 21.71 -29.91 17.53
CA GLY A 22 21.23 -30.80 16.47
C GLY A 22 20.29 -31.87 17.00
N GLY A 23 19.05 -31.84 16.54
CA GLY A 23 17.96 -32.76 16.89
C GLY A 23 17.78 -33.91 15.91
N GLY A 24 18.84 -34.33 15.22
CA GLY A 24 18.83 -35.60 14.48
C GLY A 24 18.81 -36.83 15.41
N ILE A 25 18.74 -38.04 14.86
CA ILE A 25 18.67 -39.29 15.63
C ILE A 25 19.76 -39.42 16.71
N SER A 26 21.00 -38.99 16.42
CA SER A 26 22.11 -39.01 17.37
C SER A 26 21.89 -38.02 18.52
N GLY A 27 21.55 -36.77 18.22
CA GLY A 27 21.29 -35.76 19.24
C GLY A 27 20.07 -36.08 20.10
N ILE A 28 19.03 -36.68 19.51
CA ILE A 28 17.87 -37.19 20.24
C ILE A 28 18.31 -38.27 21.24
N GLN A 29 19.08 -39.28 20.78
CA GLN A 29 19.56 -40.35 21.65
C GLN A 29 20.47 -39.84 22.76
N SER A 30 21.46 -39.00 22.41
CA SER A 30 22.34 -38.38 23.40
C SER A 30 21.57 -37.56 24.43
N SER A 31 20.51 -36.85 24.01
CA SER A 31 19.67 -36.08 24.92
C SER A 31 18.93 -36.97 25.91
N LEU A 32 18.41 -38.11 25.45
CA LEU A 32 17.75 -39.09 26.31
C LEU A 32 18.74 -39.69 27.32
N ASP A 33 19.89 -40.18 26.85
CA ASP A 33 20.90 -40.80 27.72
C ASP A 33 21.41 -39.83 28.80
N LEU A 34 21.64 -38.57 28.45
CA LEU A 34 22.05 -37.52 29.40
C LEU A 34 20.95 -37.16 30.39
N ALA A 35 19.69 -37.10 29.93
CA ALA A 35 18.56 -36.76 30.77
C ALA A 35 18.21 -37.88 31.76
N ASP A 36 18.30 -39.14 31.32
CA ASP A 36 18.18 -40.35 32.16
C ASP A 36 19.34 -40.45 33.16
N ALA A 37 20.53 -39.98 32.80
CA ALA A 37 21.67 -39.84 33.71
C ALA A 37 21.52 -38.69 34.72
N GLY A 38 20.40 -37.94 34.69
CA GLY A 38 20.03 -36.93 35.67
C GLY A 38 20.45 -35.49 35.34
N PHE A 39 20.95 -35.22 34.13
CA PHE A 39 21.31 -33.85 33.71
C PHE A 39 20.09 -33.10 33.17
N LYS A 40 20.05 -31.76 33.35
CA LYS A 40 19.09 -30.92 32.62
C LYS A 40 19.60 -30.71 31.19
N VAL A 41 18.88 -31.20 30.19
CA VAL A 41 19.30 -31.10 28.78
C VAL A 41 18.52 -30.00 28.07
N TYR A 42 19.23 -29.17 27.33
CA TYR A 42 18.67 -28.26 26.33
C TYR A 42 18.99 -28.85 24.96
N LEU A 43 17.97 -29.19 24.17
CA LEU A 43 18.14 -29.72 22.81
C LEU A 43 17.78 -28.63 21.82
N VAL A 44 18.77 -28.10 21.10
CA VAL A 44 18.59 -27.04 20.10
C VAL A 44 18.59 -27.62 18.70
N ASP A 45 17.59 -27.26 17.90
CA ASP A 45 17.54 -27.58 16.48
C ASP A 45 17.14 -26.35 15.64
N ARG A 46 17.79 -26.21 14.47
CA ARG A 46 17.50 -25.13 13.51
C ARG A 46 16.15 -25.29 12.83
N GLY A 47 15.68 -26.51 12.65
CA GLY A 47 14.41 -26.86 12.04
C GLY A 47 13.21 -26.64 12.96
N LEU A 48 12.02 -26.71 12.37
CA LEU A 48 10.74 -26.59 13.07
C LEU A 48 10.40 -27.81 13.93
N SER A 49 11.17 -28.88 13.88
CA SER A 49 11.01 -30.06 14.73
C SER A 49 12.30 -30.84 14.82
N ILE A 50 12.45 -31.61 15.90
CA ILE A 50 13.49 -32.63 15.99
C ILE A 50 13.15 -33.83 15.07
N GLY A 51 14.18 -34.57 14.68
CA GLY A 51 14.12 -35.77 13.84
C GLY A 51 15.24 -35.83 12.80
N GLY A 52 15.71 -34.67 12.33
CA GLY A 52 16.74 -34.56 11.30
C GLY A 52 16.34 -35.25 9.98
N THR A 53 17.31 -35.55 9.12
CA THR A 53 17.07 -36.16 7.79
C THR A 53 16.40 -37.54 7.85
N MET A 54 16.56 -38.26 8.96
CA MET A 54 15.98 -39.60 9.12
C MET A 54 14.44 -39.60 9.01
N THR A 55 13.78 -38.48 9.27
CA THR A 55 12.32 -38.35 9.11
C THR A 55 11.88 -38.37 7.64
N GLN A 56 12.76 -37.99 6.72
CA GLN A 56 12.49 -37.95 5.27
C GLN A 56 12.73 -39.30 4.59
N LEU A 57 13.36 -40.25 5.28
CA LEU A 57 13.66 -41.57 4.74
C LEU A 57 12.47 -42.51 4.92
N ASP A 58 12.09 -43.22 3.86
CA ASP A 58 11.15 -44.34 3.97
C ASP A 58 11.80 -45.51 4.74
N LYS A 59 13.03 -45.88 4.34
CA LYS A 59 13.77 -47.04 4.86
C LYS A 59 15.17 -46.70 5.36
N THR A 60 15.62 -47.39 6.41
CA THR A 60 17.02 -47.33 6.88
C THR A 60 17.89 -48.36 6.17
N PHE A 61 19.15 -48.02 5.86
CA PHE A 61 20.13 -48.98 5.35
C PHE A 61 21.08 -49.42 6.49
N PRO A 62 21.49 -50.70 6.59
CA PRO A 62 21.19 -51.84 5.71
C PRO A 62 19.94 -52.65 6.09
N THR A 63 19.27 -52.32 7.20
CA THR A 63 18.23 -53.18 7.77
C THR A 63 16.90 -53.13 7.02
N ASN A 64 16.68 -52.12 6.16
CA ASN A 64 15.44 -51.85 5.43
C ASN A 64 14.20 -51.72 6.35
N ASP A 65 14.43 -51.27 7.58
CA ASP A 65 13.36 -50.96 8.52
C ASP A 65 12.72 -49.61 8.19
N CYS A 66 11.46 -49.42 8.58
CA CYS A 66 10.82 -48.11 8.49
C CYS A 66 11.53 -47.11 9.40
N ALA A 67 12.05 -46.01 8.83
CA ALA A 67 12.80 -45.03 9.61
C ALA A 67 11.94 -44.38 10.69
N MET A 68 10.68 -44.08 10.38
CA MET A 68 9.74 -43.51 11.34
C MET A 68 9.40 -44.48 12.48
N CYS A 69 9.35 -45.80 12.23
CA CYS A 69 9.12 -46.79 13.29
C CYS A 69 10.24 -46.80 14.34
N ILE A 70 11.48 -46.51 13.94
CA ILE A 70 12.63 -46.41 14.84
C ILE A 70 12.65 -45.05 15.56
N LEU A 71 12.33 -43.98 14.81
CA LEU A 71 12.51 -42.61 15.27
C LEU A 71 11.33 -42.10 16.12
N ALA A 72 10.09 -42.44 15.76
CA ALA A 72 8.89 -41.91 16.41
C ALA A 72 8.82 -42.18 17.92
N PRO A 73 9.16 -43.38 18.44
CA PRO A 73 9.22 -43.59 19.89
C PRO A 73 10.19 -42.62 20.57
N LYS A 74 11.39 -42.45 19.99
CA LYS A 74 12.42 -41.55 20.53
C LYS A 74 11.97 -40.09 20.50
N LEU A 75 11.33 -39.64 19.42
CA LEU A 75 10.74 -38.29 19.34
C LEU A 75 9.75 -38.04 20.48
N VAL A 76 8.82 -38.97 20.71
CA VAL A 76 7.81 -38.85 21.76
C VAL A 76 8.43 -38.89 23.16
N TYR A 77 9.39 -39.81 23.40
CA TYR A 77 10.10 -39.88 24.68
C TYR A 77 10.85 -38.58 24.96
N THR A 78 11.61 -38.07 23.99
CA THR A 78 12.34 -36.80 24.14
C THR A 78 11.38 -35.63 24.38
N GLY A 79 10.25 -35.58 23.67
CA GLY A 79 9.24 -34.53 23.83
C GLY A 79 8.52 -34.53 25.18
N ARG A 80 8.47 -35.68 25.87
CA ARG A 80 7.79 -35.83 27.17
C ARG A 80 8.75 -35.87 28.37
N HIS A 81 10.06 -35.93 28.13
CA HIS A 81 11.04 -36.07 29.19
C HIS A 81 11.19 -34.77 30.00
N GLU A 82 10.94 -34.81 31.32
CA GLU A 82 10.93 -33.61 32.18
C GLU A 82 12.28 -32.87 32.25
N ASN A 83 13.39 -33.61 32.16
CA ASN A 83 14.73 -33.03 32.12
C ASN A 83 15.17 -32.50 30.74
N ILE A 84 14.38 -32.67 29.67
CA ILE A 84 14.75 -32.18 28.33
C ILE A 84 13.91 -30.94 27.99
N ASN A 85 14.58 -29.87 27.59
CA ASN A 85 13.95 -28.66 27.05
C ASN A 85 14.29 -28.54 25.56
N ILE A 86 13.27 -28.67 24.70
CA ILE A 86 13.44 -28.61 23.25
C ILE A 86 13.31 -27.17 22.77
N ILE A 87 14.36 -26.66 22.12
CA ILE A 87 14.41 -25.32 21.53
C ILE A 87 14.58 -25.48 20.02
N THR A 88 13.47 -25.41 19.32
CA THR A 88 13.41 -25.55 17.85
C THR A 88 13.30 -24.19 17.17
N ASN A 89 13.57 -24.17 15.86
CA ASN A 89 13.65 -22.96 15.05
C ASN A 89 14.70 -21.99 15.63
N ALA A 90 15.84 -22.52 16.10
CA ALA A 90 16.88 -21.74 16.76
C ALA A 90 18.28 -22.16 16.33
N GLU A 91 19.15 -21.17 16.16
CA GLU A 91 20.54 -21.36 15.75
C GLU A 91 21.48 -20.90 16.86
N VAL A 92 22.59 -21.60 17.04
CA VAL A 92 23.67 -21.18 17.94
C VAL A 92 24.51 -20.13 17.22
N THR A 93 24.60 -18.92 17.78
CA THR A 93 25.38 -17.82 17.18
C THR A 93 26.72 -17.60 17.85
N ASP A 94 26.83 -17.93 19.14
CA ASP A 94 28.05 -17.72 19.91
C ASP A 94 28.14 -18.73 21.07
N VAL A 95 29.36 -19.19 21.35
CA VAL A 95 29.69 -20.08 22.47
C VAL A 95 30.92 -19.52 23.16
N ALA A 96 30.75 -19.08 24.41
CA ALA A 96 31.82 -18.56 25.25
C ALA A 96 31.95 -19.37 26.54
N GLY A 97 33.12 -19.34 27.16
CA GLY A 97 33.39 -20.01 28.44
C GLY A 97 34.41 -21.13 28.34
N GLU A 98 34.43 -22.00 29.35
CA GLU A 98 35.40 -23.06 29.52
C GLU A 98 34.71 -24.42 29.75
N VAL A 99 35.47 -25.51 29.67
CA VAL A 99 34.94 -26.87 29.78
C VAL A 99 34.14 -27.04 31.08
N GLY A 100 32.86 -27.35 30.95
CA GLY A 100 31.93 -27.51 32.09
C GLY A 100 31.17 -26.24 32.48
N ASN A 101 31.50 -25.07 31.90
CA ASN A 101 30.84 -23.80 32.15
C ASN A 101 30.75 -22.96 30.86
N PHE A 102 29.80 -23.32 29.99
CA PHE A 102 29.56 -22.62 28.73
C PHE A 102 28.39 -21.66 28.85
N ARG A 103 28.54 -20.48 28.24
CA ARG A 103 27.46 -19.57 27.90
C ARG A 103 27.23 -19.65 26.39
N VAL A 104 26.01 -19.99 26.00
CA VAL A 104 25.62 -20.14 24.59
C VAL A 104 24.54 -19.13 24.25
N THR A 105 24.76 -18.39 23.17
CA THR A 105 23.78 -17.43 22.63
C THR A 105 23.02 -18.09 21.50
N LEU A 106 21.68 -18.05 21.58
CA LEU A 106 20.77 -18.62 20.58
C LEU A 106 20.00 -17.52 19.86
N LYS A 107 19.96 -17.60 18.53
CA LYS A 107 19.04 -16.82 17.69
C LYS A 107 17.81 -17.65 17.41
N LYS A 108 16.69 -17.29 18.05
CA LYS A 108 15.40 -17.96 17.84
C LYS A 108 14.61 -17.27 16.74
N HIS A 109 14.28 -18.01 15.69
CA HIS A 109 13.46 -17.54 14.58
C HIS A 109 11.96 -17.61 14.94
N PRO A 110 11.14 -16.67 14.45
CA PRO A 110 9.71 -16.67 14.70
C PRO A 110 9.03 -17.84 13.96
N ARG A 111 8.15 -18.56 14.66
CA ARG A 111 7.21 -19.52 14.03
C ARG A 111 5.95 -18.88 13.49
N TYR A 112 5.70 -17.63 13.87
CA TYR A 112 4.46 -16.88 13.64
C TYR A 112 3.18 -17.58 14.14
N VAL A 113 3.34 -18.59 15.00
CA VAL A 113 2.28 -19.31 15.71
C VAL A 113 2.63 -19.29 17.19
N ASP A 114 1.63 -19.02 18.03
CA ASP A 114 1.78 -19.05 19.48
C ASP A 114 1.82 -20.51 19.96
N LEU A 115 3.02 -20.94 20.38
CA LEU A 115 3.28 -22.30 20.87
C LEU A 115 2.39 -22.71 22.03
N THR A 116 1.92 -21.74 22.84
CA THR A 116 1.10 -22.01 24.03
C THR A 116 -0.38 -22.22 23.70
N LYS A 117 -0.80 -21.81 22.50
CA LYS A 117 -2.20 -21.89 22.04
C LYS A 117 -2.41 -22.94 20.96
N CYS A 118 -1.37 -23.27 20.21
CA CYS A 118 -1.46 -24.32 19.19
C CYS A 118 -1.58 -25.69 19.86
N ASN A 119 -2.66 -26.40 19.55
CA ASN A 119 -2.92 -27.77 19.99
C ASN A 119 -2.56 -28.82 18.92
N GLY A 120 -2.06 -28.39 17.76
CA GLY A 120 -1.72 -29.29 16.65
C GLY A 120 -2.91 -29.91 15.91
N CYS A 121 -4.11 -29.31 15.95
CA CYS A 121 -5.31 -29.88 15.33
C CYS A 121 -5.32 -29.88 13.78
N GLY A 122 -4.60 -28.94 13.15
CA GLY A 122 -4.54 -28.83 11.69
C GLY A 122 -5.62 -27.96 11.03
N ASP A 123 -6.63 -27.47 11.75
CA ASP A 123 -7.72 -26.64 11.19
C ASP A 123 -7.22 -25.43 10.39
N CYS A 124 -6.08 -24.87 10.81
CA CYS A 124 -5.45 -23.74 10.14
C CYS A 124 -4.98 -24.04 8.71
N VAL A 125 -4.66 -25.29 8.39
CA VAL A 125 -4.23 -25.74 7.05
C VAL A 125 -5.40 -25.64 6.07
N GLU A 126 -6.59 -26.10 6.47
CA GLU A 126 -7.81 -26.07 5.66
C GLU A 126 -8.20 -24.65 5.24
N HIS A 127 -7.93 -23.67 6.09
CA HIS A 127 -8.25 -22.27 5.83
C HIS A 127 -7.15 -21.48 5.14
N CYS A 128 -5.93 -22.02 5.04
CA CYS A 128 -4.81 -21.30 4.49
C CYS A 128 -4.94 -21.11 2.96
N PRO A 129 -4.99 -19.86 2.46
CA PRO A 129 -5.21 -19.62 1.05
C PRO A 129 -3.91 -19.79 0.22
N VAL A 130 -2.75 -19.82 0.87
CA VAL A 130 -1.46 -19.87 0.19
C VAL A 130 -0.94 -21.30 0.17
N SER A 131 -0.52 -21.77 -1.01
CA SER A 131 0.12 -23.06 -1.20
C SER A 131 1.56 -22.85 -1.67
N MET A 132 2.47 -23.71 -1.21
CA MET A 132 3.90 -23.62 -1.45
C MET A 132 4.48 -25.01 -1.74
N ARG A 133 5.69 -25.07 -2.31
CA ARG A 133 6.41 -26.33 -2.46
C ARG A 133 6.90 -26.82 -1.11
N SER A 134 6.85 -28.13 -0.91
CA SER A 134 7.30 -28.79 0.31
C SER A 134 8.81 -28.92 0.34
N GLU A 135 9.46 -28.21 1.26
CA GLU A 135 10.90 -28.38 1.52
C GLU A 135 11.19 -29.76 2.12
N PHE A 136 10.25 -30.33 2.88
CA PHE A 136 10.39 -31.67 3.45
C PHE A 136 10.42 -32.76 2.38
N ASP A 137 9.61 -32.61 1.33
CA ASP A 137 9.51 -33.56 0.21
C ASP A 137 10.41 -33.16 -0.98
N GLU A 138 11.46 -32.36 -0.75
CA GLU A 138 12.42 -31.92 -1.78
C GLU A 138 11.75 -31.29 -3.02
N GLY A 139 10.65 -30.55 -2.79
CA GLY A 139 9.88 -29.85 -3.82
C GLY A 139 8.97 -30.74 -4.68
N LEU A 140 8.86 -32.04 -4.38
CA LEU A 140 8.02 -33.00 -5.12
C LEU A 140 6.54 -32.88 -4.79
N ALA A 141 6.21 -32.34 -3.61
CA ALA A 141 4.85 -32.10 -3.15
C ALA A 141 4.61 -30.62 -2.83
N THR A 142 3.36 -30.27 -2.55
CA THR A 142 2.97 -28.95 -2.08
C THR A 142 2.28 -29.02 -0.73
N HIS A 143 2.51 -28.04 0.13
CA HIS A 143 1.76 -27.84 1.38
C HIS A 143 1.24 -26.41 1.48
N LYS A 144 0.41 -26.13 2.49
CA LYS A 144 -0.08 -24.76 2.77
C LYS A 144 0.97 -23.92 3.46
N ALA A 145 0.91 -22.59 3.35
CA ALA A 145 1.91 -21.72 4.01
C ALA A 145 1.95 -21.89 5.53
N ILE A 146 0.81 -22.21 6.17
CA ILE A 146 0.82 -22.77 7.52
C ILE A 146 0.89 -24.29 7.44
N TYR A 147 1.91 -24.86 8.06
CA TYR A 147 2.22 -26.28 7.95
C TYR A 147 2.91 -26.81 9.19
N GLN A 148 2.90 -28.12 9.29
CA GLN A 148 3.75 -28.89 10.17
C GLN A 148 4.71 -29.68 9.28
N PRO A 149 6.01 -29.82 9.63
CA PRO A 149 6.98 -30.46 8.75
C PRO A 149 6.60 -31.89 8.34
N PHE A 150 6.04 -32.66 9.28
CA PHE A 150 5.51 -34.01 9.06
C PHE A 150 4.52 -34.38 10.19
N PRO A 151 3.60 -35.33 10.00
CA PRO A 151 2.50 -35.61 10.95
C PRO A 151 2.90 -35.97 12.40
N GLN A 152 4.12 -36.45 12.62
CA GLN A 152 4.64 -36.85 13.95
C GLN A 152 5.74 -35.93 14.48
N ALA A 153 5.81 -34.70 13.96
CA ALA A 153 6.80 -33.71 14.35
C ALA A 153 6.74 -33.37 15.84
N ILE A 154 7.91 -33.27 16.48
CA ILE A 154 8.04 -32.83 17.87
C ILE A 154 8.88 -31.52 17.90
N PRO A 155 8.36 -30.41 18.47
CA PRO A 155 7.03 -30.26 19.05
C PRO A 155 5.91 -30.34 17.98
N ASN A 156 4.74 -30.86 18.37
CA ASN A 156 3.57 -31.01 17.49
C ASN A 156 2.86 -29.66 17.29
N VAL A 157 3.54 -28.72 16.64
CA VAL A 157 3.10 -27.34 16.49
C VAL A 157 3.37 -26.84 15.07
N PHE A 158 2.35 -26.21 14.48
CA PHE A 158 2.41 -25.59 13.18
C PHE A 158 3.31 -24.35 13.16
N ALA A 159 3.78 -23.99 11.97
CA ALA A 159 4.46 -22.74 11.71
C ALA A 159 3.95 -22.13 10.41
N ILE A 160 4.03 -20.81 10.27
CA ILE A 160 3.75 -20.12 9.01
C ILE A 160 5.08 -19.87 8.32
N ALA A 161 5.31 -20.50 7.17
CA ALA A 161 6.41 -20.12 6.31
C ALA A 161 6.15 -18.73 5.72
N LYS A 162 7.19 -17.90 5.77
CA LYS A 162 7.22 -16.62 5.07
C LYS A 162 8.37 -16.66 4.09
N ASN A 163 8.09 -16.31 2.83
CA ASN A 163 9.14 -16.07 1.86
C ASN A 163 10.06 -14.96 2.35
N GLU A 164 11.34 -15.04 1.98
CA GLU A 164 12.27 -13.97 2.29
C GLU A 164 11.89 -12.67 1.58
N GLY A 165 11.82 -11.58 2.36
CA GLY A 165 11.54 -10.25 1.86
C GLY A 165 10.05 -9.93 1.68
N THR A 166 9.79 -8.66 1.36
CA THR A 166 8.45 -8.14 1.12
C THR A 166 8.17 -8.17 -0.38
N ALA A 167 6.94 -8.58 -0.75
CA ALA A 167 6.51 -8.56 -2.14
C ALA A 167 6.66 -7.14 -2.75
N PRO A 168 7.25 -7.00 -3.95
CA PRO A 168 7.53 -5.69 -4.54
C PRO A 168 6.27 -4.87 -4.76
N CYS A 169 5.15 -5.51 -5.10
CA CYS A 169 3.85 -4.85 -5.27
C CYS A 169 3.34 -4.17 -3.99
N LYS A 170 3.74 -4.66 -2.82
CA LYS A 170 3.42 -4.02 -1.53
C LYS A 170 4.39 -2.87 -1.24
N ILE A 171 5.67 -3.02 -1.59
CA ILE A 171 6.69 -1.98 -1.41
C ILE A 171 6.37 -0.75 -2.29
N SER A 172 6.02 -0.98 -3.55
CA SER A 172 5.77 0.10 -4.51
C SER A 172 4.37 0.70 -4.42
N CYS A 173 3.44 0.05 -3.70
CA CYS A 173 2.15 0.66 -3.37
C CYS A 173 2.33 1.69 -2.26
N PRO A 174 2.05 2.99 -2.48
CA PRO A 174 2.24 4.02 -1.46
C PRO A 174 1.42 3.77 -0.19
N ALA A 175 0.23 3.16 -0.33
CA ALA A 175 -0.61 2.79 0.81
C ALA A 175 -0.19 1.48 1.48
N GLY A 176 0.71 0.69 0.88
CA GLY A 176 1.15 -0.60 1.42
C GLY A 176 0.15 -1.75 1.24
N LEU A 177 -0.68 -1.68 0.19
CA LEU A 177 -1.74 -2.65 -0.10
C LEU A 177 -1.21 -4.09 -0.20
N ASN A 178 -1.91 -5.02 0.45
CA ASN A 178 -1.58 -6.44 0.41
C ASN A 178 -2.10 -7.13 -0.86
N ALA A 179 -1.45 -6.88 -1.99
CA ALA A 179 -1.83 -7.48 -3.28
C ALA A 179 -1.75 -9.01 -3.29
N HIS A 180 -0.69 -9.60 -2.72
CA HIS A 180 -0.54 -11.06 -2.71
C HIS A 180 -1.68 -11.74 -1.93
N GLY A 181 -2.12 -11.14 -0.83
CA GLY A 181 -3.17 -11.71 0.02
C GLY A 181 -4.52 -11.71 -0.67
N PHE A 182 -4.97 -10.57 -1.19
CA PHE A 182 -6.31 -10.51 -1.78
C PHE A 182 -6.38 -11.29 -3.11
N ILE A 183 -5.28 -11.39 -3.86
CA ILE A 183 -5.22 -12.20 -5.08
C ILE A 183 -5.30 -13.70 -4.74
N ALA A 184 -4.61 -14.14 -3.69
CA ALA A 184 -4.71 -15.54 -3.25
C ALA A 184 -6.13 -15.91 -2.78
N LEU A 185 -6.82 -14.98 -2.12
CA LEU A 185 -8.23 -15.14 -1.73
C LEU A 185 -9.16 -15.14 -2.96
N ALA A 186 -8.97 -14.21 -3.89
CA ALA A 186 -9.77 -14.12 -5.11
C ALA A 186 -9.61 -15.36 -6.01
N ALA A 187 -8.42 -15.96 -6.06
CA ALA A 187 -8.18 -17.21 -6.78
C ALA A 187 -8.96 -18.41 -6.21
N GLN A 188 -9.51 -18.29 -5.01
CA GLN A 188 -10.37 -19.28 -4.35
C GLN A 188 -11.83 -18.82 -4.26
N GLU A 189 -12.20 -17.78 -5.03
CA GLU A 189 -13.55 -17.18 -5.03
C GLU A 189 -13.99 -16.61 -3.67
N LYS A 190 -13.04 -16.38 -2.75
CA LYS A 190 -13.28 -15.78 -1.44
C LYS A 190 -13.35 -14.26 -1.53
N PHE A 191 -14.29 -13.74 -2.34
CA PHE A 191 -14.35 -12.33 -2.69
C PHE A 191 -14.66 -11.41 -1.49
N ALA A 192 -15.48 -11.87 -0.53
CA ALA A 192 -15.79 -11.09 0.67
C ALA A 192 -14.54 -10.91 1.57
N GLU A 193 -13.76 -11.98 1.77
CA GLU A 193 -12.49 -11.94 2.49
C GLU A 193 -11.46 -11.07 1.75
N ALA A 194 -11.38 -11.20 0.42
CA ALA A 194 -10.49 -10.40 -0.39
C ALA A 194 -10.82 -8.90 -0.31
N TYR A 195 -12.11 -8.55 -0.37
CA TYR A 195 -12.58 -7.17 -0.22
C TYR A 195 -12.27 -6.60 1.17
N ASP A 196 -12.54 -7.37 2.23
CA ASP A 196 -12.23 -6.96 3.61
C ASP A 196 -10.72 -6.70 3.79
N LEU A 197 -9.85 -7.52 3.19
CA LEU A 197 -8.41 -7.28 3.20
C LEU A 197 -8.00 -6.03 2.40
N ILE A 198 -8.68 -5.72 1.30
CA ILE A 198 -8.39 -4.52 0.50
C ILE A 198 -8.79 -3.26 1.29
N ILE A 199 -9.97 -3.26 1.91
CA ILE A 199 -10.52 -2.07 2.58
C ILE A 199 -9.75 -1.69 3.85
N GLU A 200 -8.97 -2.62 4.43
CA GLU A 200 -8.01 -2.29 5.50
C GLU A 200 -7.02 -1.19 5.09
N THR A 201 -6.68 -1.09 3.80
CA THR A 201 -5.68 -0.17 3.27
C THR A 201 -6.25 0.80 2.23
N ILE A 202 -7.35 0.46 1.56
CA ILE A 202 -7.93 1.28 0.50
C ILE A 202 -9.42 1.43 0.78
N PRO A 203 -9.87 2.54 1.41
CA PRO A 203 -11.28 2.74 1.76
C PRO A 203 -12.19 3.01 0.55
N LEU A 204 -11.62 3.25 -0.63
CA LEU A 204 -12.33 3.46 -1.91
C LEU A 204 -11.85 2.42 -2.96
N PRO A 205 -12.05 1.11 -2.71
CA PRO A 205 -11.43 0.05 -3.49
C PRO A 205 -11.89 0.03 -4.95
N GLY A 206 -13.16 0.32 -5.20
CA GLY A 206 -13.78 0.39 -6.52
C GLY A 206 -13.35 1.60 -7.33
N SER A 207 -13.30 2.79 -6.73
CA SER A 207 -12.79 3.99 -7.40
C SER A 207 -11.31 3.86 -7.72
N LEU A 208 -10.48 3.41 -6.77
CA LEU A 208 -9.05 3.18 -7.05
C LEU A 208 -8.84 1.99 -8.00
N GLY A 209 -9.75 1.02 -8.08
CA GLY A 209 -9.73 -0.02 -9.11
C GLY A 209 -9.89 0.53 -10.55
N ARG A 210 -10.41 1.75 -10.71
CA ARG A 210 -10.61 2.40 -12.02
C ARG A 210 -9.52 3.40 -12.38
N ILE A 211 -9.02 4.16 -11.41
CA ILE A 211 -8.17 5.34 -11.67
C ILE A 211 -6.73 5.22 -11.16
N CYS A 212 -6.40 4.16 -10.41
CA CYS A 212 -5.06 4.01 -9.85
C CYS A 212 -4.04 3.71 -10.94
N TYR A 213 -2.90 4.40 -10.86
CA TYR A 213 -1.76 4.23 -11.75
C TYR A 213 -0.90 2.99 -11.46
N HIS A 214 -1.34 2.14 -10.54
CA HIS A 214 -0.84 0.77 -10.35
C HIS A 214 0.69 0.60 -10.37
N PRO A 215 1.47 1.38 -9.58
CA PRO A 215 2.92 1.17 -9.46
C PRO A 215 3.29 -0.24 -8.96
N CYS A 216 2.34 -0.90 -8.28
CA CYS A 216 2.40 -2.30 -7.89
C CYS A 216 2.58 -3.28 -9.06
N GLU A 217 2.10 -2.94 -10.25
CA GLU A 217 2.24 -3.76 -11.46
C GLU A 217 3.56 -3.47 -12.17
N THR A 218 4.01 -2.20 -12.18
CA THR A 218 5.31 -1.80 -12.76
C THR A 218 6.48 -2.53 -12.10
N ASP A 219 6.42 -2.73 -10.78
CA ASP A 219 7.45 -3.43 -10.02
C ASP A 219 7.15 -4.92 -9.80
N CYS A 220 6.09 -5.47 -10.40
CA CYS A 220 5.73 -6.86 -10.24
C CYS A 220 6.88 -7.79 -10.66
N ASN A 221 7.28 -8.74 -9.80
CA ASN A 221 8.31 -9.74 -10.13
C ASN A 221 7.91 -10.62 -11.33
N ARG A 222 6.62 -10.75 -11.64
CA ARG A 222 6.15 -11.57 -12.74
C ARG A 222 6.52 -11.00 -14.12
N LYS A 223 6.83 -9.69 -14.21
CA LYS A 223 7.27 -9.03 -15.44
C LYS A 223 8.56 -9.62 -16.04
N ASP A 224 9.39 -10.25 -15.21
CA ASP A 224 10.65 -10.89 -15.64
C ASP A 224 10.44 -12.38 -15.99
N ILE A 225 9.21 -12.88 -15.84
CA ILE A 225 8.78 -14.22 -16.25
C ILE A 225 7.96 -14.09 -17.52
N ASP A 226 6.79 -13.44 -17.47
CA ASP A 226 5.90 -13.21 -18.62
C ASP A 226 5.36 -11.77 -18.62
N GLU A 227 4.29 -11.49 -17.88
CA GLU A 227 3.66 -10.17 -17.77
C GLU A 227 3.28 -9.84 -16.32
N PRO A 228 3.25 -8.56 -15.93
CA PRO A 228 2.72 -8.15 -14.64
C PRO A 228 1.30 -8.66 -14.40
N ILE A 229 1.00 -9.04 -13.16
CA ILE A 229 -0.38 -9.32 -12.76
C ILE A 229 -1.19 -8.02 -12.83
N SER A 230 -2.40 -8.06 -13.39
CA SER A 230 -3.34 -6.93 -13.42
C SER A 230 -4.01 -6.67 -12.05
N ILE A 231 -3.20 -6.38 -11.04
CA ILE A 231 -3.60 -6.13 -9.64
C ILE A 231 -4.76 -5.13 -9.53
N CYS A 232 -4.72 -4.03 -10.28
CA CYS A 232 -5.72 -2.97 -10.28
C CYS A 232 -7.08 -3.46 -10.81
N ARG A 233 -7.05 -4.22 -11.92
CA ARG A 233 -8.27 -4.81 -12.52
C ARG A 233 -8.87 -5.90 -11.66
N ILE A 234 -8.05 -6.74 -11.01
CA ILE A 234 -8.52 -7.74 -10.04
C ILE A 234 -9.19 -7.05 -8.86
N ARG A 235 -8.57 -5.99 -8.31
CA ARG A 235 -9.19 -5.17 -7.24
C ARG A 235 -10.53 -4.58 -7.69
N ARG A 236 -10.59 -4.03 -8.90
CA ARG A 236 -11.84 -3.50 -9.46
C ARG A 236 -12.92 -4.57 -9.51
N PHE A 237 -12.60 -5.74 -10.05
CA PHE A 237 -13.53 -6.86 -10.13
C PHE A 237 -14.05 -7.27 -8.74
N ILE A 238 -13.16 -7.40 -7.75
CA ILE A 238 -13.56 -7.76 -6.37
C ILE A 238 -14.52 -6.72 -5.79
N ALA A 239 -14.24 -5.42 -5.97
CA ALA A 239 -15.10 -4.35 -5.49
C ALA A 239 -16.46 -4.36 -6.19
N ASP A 240 -16.47 -4.39 -7.52
CA ASP A 240 -17.69 -4.45 -8.34
C ASP A 240 -18.55 -5.67 -7.93
N TYR A 241 -17.93 -6.84 -7.79
CA TYR A 241 -18.62 -8.07 -7.39
C TYR A 241 -19.30 -7.95 -6.01
N ILE A 242 -18.64 -7.34 -5.03
CA ILE A 242 -19.20 -7.14 -3.69
C ILE A 242 -20.32 -6.10 -3.70
N TYR A 243 -20.23 -5.07 -4.53
CA TYR A 243 -21.30 -4.08 -4.68
C TYR A 243 -22.55 -4.67 -5.32
N ASP A 244 -22.38 -5.60 -6.27
CA ASP A 244 -23.49 -6.36 -6.85
C ASP A 244 -24.03 -7.45 -5.90
N HIS A 245 -23.23 -7.92 -4.95
CA HIS A 245 -23.57 -8.99 -4.00
C HIS A 245 -23.36 -8.59 -2.53
N PRO A 246 -24.03 -7.53 -2.03
CA PRO A 246 -23.75 -6.95 -0.72
C PRO A 246 -23.99 -7.93 0.45
N LYS A 247 -24.89 -8.91 0.26
CA LYS A 247 -25.19 -9.95 1.26
C LYS A 247 -23.97 -10.78 1.64
N LEU A 248 -23.07 -11.07 0.69
CA LEU A 248 -21.87 -11.87 0.94
C LEU A 248 -20.94 -11.19 1.95
N LEU A 249 -20.77 -9.87 1.83
CA LEU A 249 -19.94 -9.10 2.76
C LEU A 249 -20.60 -9.05 4.15
N VAL A 250 -21.91 -8.81 4.22
CA VAL A 250 -22.65 -8.74 5.48
C VAL A 250 -22.59 -10.07 6.24
N GLU A 251 -22.79 -11.20 5.55
CA GLU A 251 -22.71 -12.53 6.16
C GLU A 251 -21.29 -12.82 6.68
N TYR A 252 -20.28 -12.52 5.86
CA TYR A 252 -18.88 -12.66 6.28
C TYR A 252 -18.56 -11.80 7.51
N GLN A 253 -18.93 -10.52 7.50
CA GLN A 253 -18.68 -9.60 8.62
C GLN A 253 -19.39 -10.04 9.90
N LYS A 254 -20.61 -10.58 9.80
CA LYS A 254 -21.34 -11.15 10.94
C LYS A 254 -20.58 -12.32 11.56
N ILE A 255 -20.11 -13.26 10.74
CA ILE A 255 -19.30 -14.40 11.20
C ILE A 255 -18.02 -13.91 11.89
N GLN A 256 -17.37 -12.87 11.35
CA GLN A 256 -16.17 -12.30 11.96
C GLN A 256 -16.45 -11.60 13.29
N ALA A 257 -17.58 -10.89 13.40
CA ALA A 257 -18.01 -10.25 14.64
C ALA A 257 -18.28 -11.27 15.75
N GLU A 258 -18.91 -12.40 15.43
CA GLU A 258 -19.15 -13.51 16.37
C GLU A 258 -17.85 -14.19 16.84
N LYS A 259 -16.84 -14.27 15.97
CA LYS A 259 -15.51 -14.83 16.29
C LYS A 259 -14.63 -13.89 17.12
N LYS A 260 -14.83 -12.57 16.99
CA LYS A 260 -14.07 -11.57 17.76
C LYS A 260 -14.54 -11.57 19.21
N GLN A 261 -13.81 -12.28 20.08
CA GLN A 261 -13.89 -12.01 21.51
C GLN A 261 -13.43 -10.57 21.75
N PRO A 262 -14.17 -9.74 22.51
CA PRO A 262 -13.71 -8.41 22.87
C PRO A 262 -12.42 -8.57 23.69
N LYS A 263 -11.28 -8.29 23.07
CA LYS A 263 -10.06 -8.03 23.83
C LYS A 263 -10.27 -6.69 24.51
N ALA A 264 -10.78 -6.74 25.75
CA ALA A 264 -10.58 -5.63 26.67
C ALA A 264 -9.07 -5.41 26.72
N ASN A 265 -8.57 -4.32 26.13
CA ASN A 265 -7.22 -3.84 26.39
C ASN A 265 -7.31 -3.08 27.71
N PRO A 266 -6.98 -3.70 28.86
CA PRO A 266 -7.05 -3.04 30.14
C PRO A 266 -5.69 -2.33 30.28
N GLY A 267 -5.59 -1.08 29.83
CA GLY A 267 -4.30 -0.39 29.90
C GLY A 267 -4.36 1.10 29.65
N ASN A 268 -4.90 1.54 28.52
CA ASN A 268 -4.88 2.96 28.16
C ASN A 268 -6.30 3.47 28.01
N LYS A 269 -6.71 4.40 28.89
CA LYS A 269 -7.89 5.25 28.65
C LYS A 269 -7.56 6.15 27.45
N ARG A 270 -7.72 5.60 26.25
CA ARG A 270 -7.63 6.38 25.02
C ARG A 270 -8.77 7.37 25.00
N GLU A 271 -8.54 8.52 24.39
CA GLU A 271 -9.51 9.62 24.26
C GLU A 271 -10.60 9.28 23.22
N ILE A 272 -11.35 8.20 23.45
CA ILE A 272 -12.41 7.70 22.58
C ILE A 272 -13.59 8.68 22.57
N GLY A 273 -14.19 8.89 21.40
CA GLY A 273 -15.38 9.72 21.21
C GLY A 273 -15.11 11.22 21.02
N GLN A 274 -13.84 11.67 21.04
CA GLN A 274 -13.49 13.05 20.72
C GLN A 274 -13.79 13.38 19.25
N LYS A 275 -14.15 14.65 19.01
CA LYS A 275 -14.39 15.19 17.66
C LYS A 275 -13.08 15.60 16.99
N VAL A 276 -12.92 15.22 15.72
CA VAL A 276 -11.80 15.64 14.86
C VAL A 276 -12.36 16.34 13.63
N ALA A 277 -11.86 17.53 13.31
CA ALA A 277 -12.27 18.23 12.09
C ALA A 277 -11.33 17.86 10.94
N ILE A 278 -11.90 17.57 9.78
CA ILE A 278 -11.16 17.28 8.55
C ILE A 278 -11.68 18.24 7.49
N ILE A 279 -10.79 18.98 6.82
CA ILE A 279 -11.17 19.97 5.81
C ILE A 279 -10.82 19.39 4.45
N GLY A 280 -11.84 19.05 3.66
CA GLY A 280 -11.75 18.40 2.36
C GLY A 280 -12.19 16.93 2.40
N ALA A 281 -13.17 16.58 1.58
CA ALA A 281 -13.69 15.22 1.37
C ALA A 281 -13.02 14.51 0.18
N GLY A 282 -11.74 14.80 -0.07
CA GLY A 282 -10.92 14.05 -1.02
C GLY A 282 -10.38 12.73 -0.45
N PRO A 283 -9.57 11.97 -1.22
CA PRO A 283 -9.01 10.68 -0.78
C PRO A 283 -8.29 10.73 0.57
N THR A 284 -7.48 11.78 0.81
CA THR A 284 -6.78 11.98 2.09
C THR A 284 -7.76 12.12 3.26
N GLY A 285 -8.76 12.99 3.10
CA GLY A 285 -9.72 13.29 4.17
C GLY A 285 -10.65 12.11 4.47
N LEU A 286 -11.16 11.45 3.44
CA LEU A 286 -12.00 10.25 3.56
C LEU A 286 -11.24 9.10 4.24
N THR A 287 -9.97 8.89 3.89
CA THR A 287 -9.13 7.85 4.52
C THR A 287 -8.84 8.16 5.97
N ALA A 288 -8.47 9.41 6.27
CA ALA A 288 -8.23 9.81 7.65
C ALA A 288 -9.49 9.67 8.51
N ALA A 289 -10.66 10.03 7.98
CA ALA A 289 -11.94 9.85 8.65
C ALA A 289 -12.25 8.36 8.90
N TYR A 290 -12.07 7.50 7.90
CA TYR A 290 -12.24 6.05 8.02
C TYR A 290 -11.38 5.46 9.15
N ASP A 291 -10.08 5.76 9.16
CA ASP A 291 -9.16 5.25 10.17
C ASP A 291 -9.46 5.78 11.58
N LEU A 292 -9.77 7.08 11.69
CA LEU A 292 -10.13 7.71 12.96
C LEU A 292 -11.43 7.15 13.52
N SER A 293 -12.43 6.89 12.66
CA SER A 293 -13.68 6.22 13.06
C SER A 293 -13.42 4.83 13.61
N LYS A 294 -12.58 4.01 12.95
CA LYS A 294 -12.18 2.68 13.44
C LYS A 294 -11.45 2.71 14.79
N LYS A 295 -10.81 3.83 15.12
CA LYS A 295 -10.18 4.09 16.43
C LYS A 295 -11.15 4.65 17.47
N GLY A 296 -12.41 4.89 17.10
CA GLY A 296 -13.48 5.35 17.99
C GLY A 296 -13.62 6.87 18.11
N TYR A 297 -12.96 7.65 17.25
CA TYR A 297 -13.16 9.10 17.17
C TYR A 297 -14.42 9.45 16.36
N LYS A 298 -14.87 10.71 16.46
CA LYS A 298 -15.99 11.25 15.69
C LYS A 298 -15.49 12.26 14.66
N PRO A 299 -15.02 11.80 13.47
CA PRO A 299 -14.56 12.70 12.43
C PRO A 299 -15.74 13.47 11.81
N VAL A 300 -15.54 14.77 11.61
CA VAL A 300 -16.46 15.64 10.87
C VAL A 300 -15.68 16.25 9.70
N ILE A 301 -16.10 15.93 8.49
CA ILE A 301 -15.50 16.45 7.25
C ILE A 301 -16.25 17.72 6.83
N PHE A 302 -15.52 18.78 6.54
CA PHE A 302 -16.04 20.01 5.95
C PHE A 302 -15.57 20.07 4.50
N GLU A 303 -16.51 19.99 3.56
CA GLU A 303 -16.24 19.98 2.12
C GLU A 303 -16.72 21.28 1.50
N ALA A 304 -15.83 21.96 0.74
CA ALA A 304 -16.12 23.23 0.13
C ALA A 304 -17.16 23.13 -0.99
N GLU A 305 -17.21 22.00 -1.68
CA GLU A 305 -18.05 21.74 -2.83
C GLU A 305 -19.36 20.99 -2.47
N LYS A 306 -20.24 20.87 -3.46
CA LYS A 306 -21.53 20.19 -3.33
C LYS A 306 -21.37 18.67 -3.13
N TYR A 307 -20.43 18.05 -3.83
CA TYR A 307 -20.23 16.61 -3.82
C TYR A 307 -18.89 16.23 -3.18
N SER A 308 -18.88 15.10 -2.50
CA SER A 308 -17.68 14.51 -1.89
C SER A 308 -16.84 13.75 -2.92
N GLY A 309 -15.58 13.47 -2.58
CA GLY A 309 -14.61 12.78 -3.43
C GLY A 309 -13.45 13.67 -3.93
N GLY A 310 -13.53 14.99 -3.73
CA GLY A 310 -12.48 15.94 -4.12
C GLY A 310 -12.12 15.81 -5.60
N MET A 311 -10.82 15.70 -5.93
CA MET A 311 -10.37 15.56 -7.32
C MET A 311 -10.83 14.26 -8.00
N LEU A 312 -11.26 13.22 -7.26
CA LEU A 312 -11.90 12.05 -7.89
C LEU A 312 -13.23 12.44 -8.55
N HIS A 313 -14.00 13.31 -7.91
CA HIS A 313 -15.23 13.82 -8.48
C HIS A 313 -14.95 14.92 -9.50
N TYR A 314 -14.17 15.92 -9.12
CA TYR A 314 -14.05 17.17 -9.85
C TYR A 314 -12.93 17.21 -10.91
N GLY A 315 -11.90 16.38 -10.77
CA GLY A 315 -10.74 16.35 -11.67
C GLY A 315 -10.78 15.20 -12.67
N VAL A 316 -11.23 14.02 -12.26
CA VAL A 316 -11.31 12.85 -13.15
C VAL A 316 -12.57 12.92 -14.01
N PRO A 317 -12.54 12.67 -15.33
CA PRO A 317 -13.75 12.61 -16.15
C PRO A 317 -14.63 11.38 -15.88
N ASP A 318 -15.91 11.47 -16.21
CA ASP A 318 -16.90 10.40 -15.97
C ASP A 318 -16.56 9.07 -16.67
N TYR A 319 -15.96 9.12 -17.87
CA TYR A 319 -15.56 7.91 -18.61
C TYR A 319 -14.44 7.10 -17.92
N ARG A 320 -13.67 7.71 -17.02
CA ARG A 320 -12.66 7.00 -16.20
C ARG A 320 -13.25 6.59 -14.86
N LEU A 321 -14.01 7.49 -14.23
CA LEU A 321 -14.65 7.26 -12.95
C LEU A 321 -16.08 7.80 -12.96
N PRO A 322 -17.08 6.90 -13.14
CA PRO A 322 -18.49 7.28 -13.11
C PRO A 322 -18.86 7.94 -11.79
N LYS A 323 -19.55 9.09 -11.84
CA LYS A 323 -19.82 9.89 -10.63
C LYS A 323 -20.77 9.19 -9.67
N GLU A 324 -21.82 8.56 -10.18
CA GLU A 324 -22.77 7.80 -9.36
C GLU A 324 -22.06 6.67 -8.60
N TYR A 325 -21.12 5.99 -9.25
CA TYR A 325 -20.33 4.95 -8.61
C TYR A 325 -19.49 5.48 -7.45
N LEU A 326 -18.77 6.59 -7.67
CA LEU A 326 -17.98 7.24 -6.63
C LEU A 326 -18.86 7.70 -5.46
N HIS A 327 -20.04 8.27 -5.74
CA HIS A 327 -20.96 8.73 -4.70
C HIS A 327 -21.47 7.58 -3.86
N ASN A 328 -21.94 6.49 -4.48
CA ASN A 328 -22.39 5.30 -3.75
C ASN A 328 -21.28 4.70 -2.87
N GLU A 329 -20.04 4.67 -3.36
CA GLU A 329 -18.90 4.18 -2.58
C GLU A 329 -18.58 5.08 -1.38
N VAL A 330 -18.60 6.40 -1.56
CA VAL A 330 -18.38 7.36 -0.46
C VAL A 330 -19.50 7.32 0.56
N ASP A 331 -20.76 7.28 0.12
CA ASP A 331 -21.93 7.23 0.99
C ASP A 331 -21.91 5.94 1.83
N SER A 332 -21.64 4.79 1.20
CA SER A 332 -21.50 3.52 1.90
C SER A 332 -20.38 3.54 2.94
N LEU A 333 -19.21 4.11 2.60
CA LEU A 333 -18.10 4.29 3.54
C LEU A 333 -18.53 5.14 4.74
N CYS A 334 -19.22 6.26 4.49
CA CYS A 334 -19.64 7.17 5.54
C CYS A 334 -20.72 6.58 6.45
N GLU A 335 -21.71 5.88 5.88
CA GLU A 335 -22.77 5.20 6.63
C GLU A 335 -22.20 4.08 7.53
N GLN A 336 -21.36 3.22 6.97
CA GLN A 336 -20.76 2.09 7.70
C GLN A 336 -19.86 2.55 8.86
N HIS A 337 -19.22 3.70 8.71
CA HIS A 337 -18.25 4.24 9.67
C HIS A 337 -18.75 5.46 10.44
N GLN A 338 -20.04 5.83 10.32
CA GLN A 338 -20.66 6.98 11.02
C GLN A 338 -19.85 8.27 10.85
N ILE A 339 -19.37 8.52 9.62
CA ILE A 339 -18.59 9.72 9.28
C ILE A 339 -19.56 10.82 8.87
N GLU A 340 -19.48 11.98 9.53
CA GLU A 340 -20.29 13.14 9.18
C GLU A 340 -19.57 13.97 8.11
N ILE A 341 -20.26 14.28 7.00
CA ILE A 341 -19.76 15.23 5.98
C ILE A 341 -20.71 16.43 5.90
N LYS A 342 -20.13 17.63 5.94
CA LYS A 342 -20.81 18.91 5.75
C LYS A 342 -20.34 19.53 4.43
N ASN A 343 -21.10 19.27 3.37
CA ASN A 343 -20.86 19.87 2.05
C ASN A 343 -21.20 21.37 2.02
N ASN A 344 -20.65 22.08 1.04
CA ASN A 344 -20.76 23.52 0.86
C ASN A 344 -20.24 24.35 2.04
N GLN A 345 -19.28 23.82 2.80
CA GLN A 345 -18.61 24.48 3.92
C GLN A 345 -17.13 24.67 3.58
N LYS A 346 -16.78 25.89 3.18
CA LYS A 346 -15.46 26.27 2.68
C LYS A 346 -14.66 27.03 3.75
N LEU A 347 -13.47 26.53 4.05
CA LEU A 347 -12.47 27.24 4.87
C LEU A 347 -12.18 28.63 4.27
N GLY A 348 -12.11 29.66 5.11
CA GLY A 348 -11.88 31.06 4.73
C GLY A 348 -13.14 31.83 4.33
N ARG A 349 -14.21 31.14 3.85
CA ARG A 349 -15.51 31.76 3.56
C ARG A 349 -16.49 31.57 4.72
N ASP A 350 -16.66 30.34 5.17
CA ASP A 350 -17.72 29.97 6.11
C ASP A 350 -17.19 29.78 7.55
N PHE A 351 -15.92 29.42 7.68
CA PHE A 351 -15.24 29.24 8.97
C PHE A 351 -13.72 29.38 8.82
N THR A 352 -13.03 29.58 9.95
CA THR A 352 -11.56 29.53 10.05
C THR A 352 -11.09 28.35 10.91
N VAL A 353 -9.78 28.05 10.86
CA VAL A 353 -9.15 27.08 11.78
C VAL A 353 -9.37 27.49 13.25
N ALA A 354 -9.34 28.79 13.54
CA ALA A 354 -9.60 29.30 14.88
C ALA A 354 -11.04 29.06 15.34
N ASP A 355 -12.02 29.17 14.45
CA ASP A 355 -13.42 28.90 14.77
C ASP A 355 -13.65 27.42 15.10
N LEU A 356 -13.02 26.51 14.35
CA LEU A 356 -13.08 25.08 14.67
C LEU A 356 -12.45 24.77 16.03
N LYS A 357 -11.31 25.39 16.38
CA LYS A 357 -10.73 25.27 17.73
C LYS A 357 -11.71 25.76 18.81
N LYS A 358 -12.39 26.89 18.59
CA LYS A 358 -13.42 27.41 19.50
C LYS A 358 -14.64 26.48 19.63
N GLN A 359 -14.99 25.75 18.58
CA GLN A 359 -16.04 24.73 18.60
C GLN A 359 -15.64 23.43 19.33
N GLY A 360 -14.42 23.36 19.86
CA GLY A 360 -13.93 22.25 20.68
C GLY A 360 -13.21 21.15 19.91
N PHE A 361 -12.89 21.36 18.63
CA PHE A 361 -12.05 20.43 17.88
C PHE A 361 -10.60 20.55 18.36
N LYS A 362 -10.07 19.47 18.98
CA LYS A 362 -8.69 19.42 19.49
C LYS A 362 -7.67 19.11 18.39
N ALA A 363 -8.09 18.41 17.33
CA ALA A 363 -7.27 18.09 16.18
C ALA A 363 -8.01 18.48 14.89
N ILE A 364 -7.28 19.08 13.94
CA ILE A 364 -7.77 19.54 12.65
C ILE A 364 -6.83 19.02 11.56
N LEU A 365 -7.38 18.39 10.51
CA LEU A 365 -6.64 17.97 9.32
C LEU A 365 -6.99 18.85 8.12
N LEU A 366 -5.98 19.44 7.49
CA LEU A 366 -6.07 20.14 6.22
C LEU A 366 -5.82 19.17 5.06
N ALA A 367 -6.89 18.70 4.43
CA ALA A 367 -6.88 17.80 3.28
C ALA A 367 -7.48 18.48 2.03
N ILE A 368 -7.19 19.77 1.85
CA ILE A 368 -7.83 20.66 0.88
C ILE A 368 -7.33 20.53 -0.56
N GLY A 369 -6.28 19.73 -0.80
CA GLY A 369 -5.68 19.52 -2.12
C GLY A 369 -5.06 20.77 -2.77
N ALA A 370 -4.67 20.64 -4.04
CA ALA A 370 -4.11 21.71 -4.87
C ALA A 370 -5.12 22.10 -5.98
N HIS A 371 -6.10 22.93 -5.63
CA HIS A 371 -7.26 23.17 -6.52
C HIS A 371 -7.08 24.30 -7.53
N LYS A 372 -6.03 25.12 -7.44
CA LYS A 372 -5.78 26.22 -8.39
C LYS A 372 -4.97 25.75 -9.58
N THR A 373 -5.16 26.36 -10.73
CA THR A 373 -4.32 26.12 -11.91
C THR A 373 -3.10 27.03 -11.85
N ARG A 374 -1.94 26.50 -12.28
CA ARG A 374 -0.77 27.35 -12.52
C ARG A 374 -1.00 28.23 -13.74
N ALA A 375 -0.80 29.54 -13.59
CA ALA A 375 -0.97 30.49 -14.67
C ALA A 375 -0.02 30.20 -15.86
N ALA A 376 -0.55 30.29 -17.08
CA ALA A 376 0.17 30.00 -18.31
C ALA A 376 1.41 30.89 -18.54
N GLY A 377 1.32 32.15 -18.10
CA GLY A 377 2.41 33.13 -18.24
C GLY A 377 2.72 33.53 -19.69
N ILE A 378 1.77 33.33 -20.61
CA ILE A 378 1.91 33.76 -22.01
C ILE A 378 1.23 35.11 -22.24
N GLU A 379 1.67 35.83 -23.26
CA GLU A 379 1.01 37.06 -23.71
C GLU A 379 -0.31 36.72 -24.42
N CYS A 380 -1.42 37.32 -23.97
CA CYS A 380 -2.72 37.26 -24.64
C CYS A 380 -3.09 38.64 -25.19
N CYS A 381 -3.40 38.72 -26.49
CA CYS A 381 -3.90 39.95 -27.09
C CYS A 381 -5.35 40.24 -26.66
N THR A 382 -5.76 41.50 -26.68
CA THR A 382 -7.13 41.89 -26.32
C THR A 382 -8.17 41.11 -27.13
N GLY A 383 -9.11 40.47 -26.44
CA GLY A 383 -10.18 39.70 -27.07
C GLY A 383 -9.87 38.22 -27.35
N THR A 384 -8.71 37.70 -26.91
CA THR A 384 -8.41 36.25 -26.96
C THR A 384 -8.61 35.53 -25.62
N ASP A 385 -8.90 36.27 -24.54
CA ASP A 385 -8.99 35.71 -23.18
C ASP A 385 -10.09 34.64 -23.05
N THR A 386 -11.19 34.78 -23.80
CA THR A 386 -12.29 33.81 -23.83
C THR A 386 -11.95 32.51 -24.56
N CYS A 387 -10.83 32.47 -25.30
CA CYS A 387 -10.33 31.28 -25.98
C CYS A 387 -9.43 30.43 -25.06
N VAL A 388 -9.06 30.94 -23.89
CA VAL A 388 -8.15 30.27 -22.95
C VAL A 388 -8.95 29.57 -21.86
N LEU A 389 -8.72 28.28 -21.73
CA LEU A 389 -9.26 27.46 -20.65
C LEU A 389 -8.12 26.94 -19.77
N GLU A 390 -8.37 26.90 -18.48
CA GLU A 390 -7.46 26.31 -17.51
C GLU A 390 -7.85 24.84 -17.27
N GLY A 391 -6.93 23.89 -17.44
CA GLY A 391 -7.26 22.47 -17.47
C GLY A 391 -8.00 21.95 -16.24
N VAL A 392 -7.59 22.36 -15.04
CA VAL A 392 -8.26 21.96 -13.79
C VAL A 392 -9.66 22.57 -13.69
N GLU A 393 -9.82 23.85 -14.00
CA GLU A 393 -11.11 24.52 -13.93
C GLU A 393 -12.06 24.04 -15.04
N TYR A 394 -11.55 23.76 -16.24
CA TYR A 394 -12.28 23.14 -17.33
C TYR A 394 -12.87 21.78 -16.93
N LEU A 395 -12.04 20.90 -16.36
CA LEU A 395 -12.50 19.59 -15.89
C LEU A 395 -13.49 19.72 -14.70
N LYS A 396 -13.30 20.70 -13.82
CA LYS A 396 -14.26 21.02 -12.75
C LYS A 396 -15.61 21.45 -13.31
N GLN A 397 -15.61 22.37 -14.27
CA GLN A 397 -16.83 22.85 -14.91
C GLN A 397 -17.57 21.72 -15.65
N LEU A 398 -16.82 20.84 -16.33
CA LEU A 398 -17.37 19.63 -16.92
C LEU A 398 -18.07 18.77 -15.85
N ASN A 399 -17.37 18.43 -14.77
CA ASN A 399 -17.90 17.56 -13.71
C ASN A 399 -18.99 18.23 -12.87
N ARG A 400 -19.13 19.56 -12.94
CA ARG A 400 -20.28 20.31 -12.40
C ARG A 400 -21.46 20.37 -13.36
N ASN A 401 -21.38 19.69 -14.51
CA ASN A 401 -22.38 19.73 -15.59
C ASN A 401 -22.62 21.14 -16.16
N MET A 402 -21.57 21.98 -16.19
CA MET A 402 -21.63 23.35 -16.73
C MET A 402 -21.24 23.43 -18.21
N ILE A 403 -20.76 22.32 -18.79
CA ILE A 403 -20.30 22.24 -20.18
C ILE A 403 -21.25 21.33 -20.96
N ALA A 404 -21.76 21.83 -22.10
CA ALA A 404 -22.66 21.07 -22.95
C ALA A 404 -21.94 19.91 -23.69
N PRO A 405 -22.62 18.80 -24.01
CA PRO A 405 -22.00 17.64 -24.66
C PRO A 405 -21.33 17.91 -26.02
N ASP A 406 -21.73 18.95 -26.74
CA ASP A 406 -21.22 19.32 -28.06
C ASP A 406 -20.46 20.67 -28.05
N TYR A 407 -19.97 21.08 -26.87
CA TYR A 407 -19.31 22.37 -26.66
C TYR A 407 -18.16 22.68 -27.63
N PHE A 408 -17.45 21.66 -28.11
CA PHE A 408 -16.32 21.83 -29.05
C PHE A 408 -16.61 21.31 -30.46
N LYS A 409 -17.87 21.09 -30.83
CA LYS A 409 -18.22 20.53 -32.13
C LYS A 409 -17.64 21.35 -33.29
N GLY A 410 -16.75 20.72 -34.06
CA GLY A 410 -16.10 21.34 -35.22
C GLY A 410 -15.03 22.38 -34.88
N LYS A 411 -14.61 22.47 -33.61
CA LYS A 411 -13.61 23.41 -33.11
C LYS A 411 -12.21 22.79 -33.05
N THR A 412 -11.19 23.61 -33.28
CA THR A 412 -9.79 23.20 -33.15
C THR A 412 -9.27 23.56 -31.76
N ILE A 413 -8.82 22.55 -31.01
CA ILE A 413 -8.45 22.67 -29.60
C ILE A 413 -6.97 22.31 -29.44
N LEU A 414 -6.20 23.22 -28.84
CA LEU A 414 -4.81 22.96 -28.48
C LEU A 414 -4.70 22.73 -26.97
N VAL A 415 -4.16 21.59 -26.56
CA VAL A 415 -3.96 21.27 -25.14
C VAL A 415 -2.49 21.37 -24.80
N ILE A 416 -2.13 22.22 -23.86
CA ILE A 416 -0.75 22.48 -23.46
C ILE A 416 -0.42 21.68 -22.20
N GLY A 417 0.51 20.74 -22.31
CA GLY A 417 0.97 19.94 -21.18
C GLY A 417 1.17 18.48 -21.56
N GLY A 418 1.75 17.72 -20.62
CA GLY A 418 2.00 16.29 -20.82
C GLY A 418 1.65 15.43 -19.60
N GLY A 419 0.98 15.99 -18.59
CA GLY A 419 0.54 15.24 -17.41
C GLY A 419 -0.81 14.59 -17.59
N ASN A 420 -1.26 13.82 -16.60
CA ASN A 420 -2.57 13.15 -16.65
C ASN A 420 -3.74 14.15 -16.82
N VAL A 421 -3.65 15.33 -16.20
CA VAL A 421 -4.63 16.42 -16.42
C VAL A 421 -4.71 16.84 -17.90
N ALA A 422 -3.58 16.84 -18.61
CA ALA A 422 -3.55 17.17 -20.03
C ALA A 422 -4.21 16.06 -20.87
N MET A 423 -3.97 14.78 -20.54
CA MET A 423 -4.61 13.66 -21.22
C MET A 423 -6.13 13.64 -20.97
N ASP A 424 -6.54 13.82 -19.71
CA ASP A 424 -7.95 13.92 -19.33
C ASP A 424 -8.63 15.09 -20.05
N SER A 425 -7.98 16.25 -20.12
CA SER A 425 -8.48 17.43 -20.84
C SER A 425 -8.60 17.17 -22.34
N ALA A 426 -7.59 16.55 -22.96
CA ALA A 426 -7.56 16.30 -24.39
C ALA A 426 -8.63 15.29 -24.82
N ARG A 427 -8.74 14.16 -24.11
CA ARG A 427 -9.76 13.13 -24.37
C ARG A 427 -11.17 13.65 -24.11
N THR A 428 -11.36 14.45 -23.07
CA THR A 428 -12.64 15.12 -22.83
C THR A 428 -12.97 16.07 -23.98
N ALA A 429 -12.04 16.94 -24.40
CA ALA A 429 -12.28 17.88 -25.48
C ALA A 429 -12.59 17.16 -26.81
N ARG A 430 -11.95 16.01 -27.06
CA ARG A 430 -12.22 15.15 -28.20
C ARG A 430 -13.64 14.59 -28.18
N ARG A 431 -14.08 14.07 -27.03
CA ARG A 431 -15.44 13.54 -26.82
C ARG A 431 -16.53 14.61 -26.91
N LEU A 432 -16.19 15.88 -26.62
CA LEU A 432 -17.06 17.04 -26.83
C LEU A 432 -17.11 17.53 -28.30
N GLY A 433 -16.53 16.76 -29.24
CA GLY A 433 -16.59 17.03 -30.68
C GLY A 433 -15.43 17.88 -31.23
N GLY A 434 -14.38 18.11 -30.44
CA GLY A 434 -13.21 18.88 -30.83
C GLY A 434 -12.20 18.11 -31.68
N ASN A 435 -11.49 18.84 -32.53
CA ASN A 435 -10.26 18.39 -33.20
C ASN A 435 -9.08 18.78 -32.32
N VAL A 436 -8.48 17.81 -31.65
CA VAL A 436 -7.56 18.05 -30.53
C VAL A 436 -6.12 17.76 -30.92
N THR A 437 -5.22 18.69 -30.61
CA THR A 437 -3.77 18.48 -30.65
C THR A 437 -3.16 18.81 -29.30
N VAL A 438 -2.37 17.89 -28.76
CA VAL A 438 -1.59 18.09 -27.53
C VAL A 438 -0.23 18.66 -27.91
N LEU A 439 0.14 19.81 -27.33
CA LEU A 439 1.47 20.40 -27.46
C LEU A 439 2.28 20.12 -26.20
N TYR A 440 3.44 19.50 -26.37
CA TYR A 440 4.34 19.20 -25.26
C TYR A 440 5.77 19.65 -25.56
N ARG A 441 6.37 20.34 -24.58
CA ARG A 441 7.69 20.97 -24.73
C ARG A 441 8.89 20.00 -24.73
N ARG A 442 8.67 18.71 -24.45
CA ARG A 442 9.71 17.65 -24.48
C ARG A 442 9.27 16.52 -25.41
N SER A 443 10.04 15.43 -25.47
CA SER A 443 9.68 14.25 -26.26
C SER A 443 8.69 13.34 -25.54
N LEU A 444 8.20 12.34 -26.26
CA LEU A 444 7.38 11.26 -25.71
C LEU A 444 8.06 10.52 -24.56
N LYS A 445 9.39 10.43 -24.51
CA LYS A 445 10.11 9.71 -23.44
C LYS A 445 10.03 10.43 -22.09
N GLU A 446 9.95 11.76 -22.09
CA GLU A 446 9.90 12.58 -20.86
C GLU A 446 8.48 12.97 -20.44
N ILE A 447 7.46 12.55 -21.18
CA ILE A 447 6.07 12.86 -20.86
C ILE A 447 5.69 12.27 -19.49
N PRO A 448 5.10 13.05 -18.56
CA PRO A 448 4.78 12.55 -17.23
C PRO A 448 3.48 11.74 -17.16
N ALA A 449 2.61 11.80 -18.17
CA ALA A 449 1.39 11.01 -18.20
C ALA A 449 1.68 9.50 -18.30
N HIS A 450 0.77 8.69 -17.78
CA HIS A 450 0.90 7.23 -17.90
C HIS A 450 0.76 6.78 -19.35
N ARG A 451 1.51 5.74 -19.71
CA ARG A 451 1.54 5.20 -21.09
C ARG A 451 0.15 4.81 -21.59
N GLU A 452 -0.66 4.19 -20.73
CA GLU A 452 -2.03 3.80 -21.08
C GLU A 452 -2.91 5.02 -21.42
N GLU A 453 -2.74 6.14 -20.73
CA GLU A 453 -3.51 7.36 -21.00
C GLU A 453 -3.12 8.00 -22.33
N ILE A 454 -1.84 7.91 -22.69
CA ILE A 454 -1.32 8.39 -23.98
C ILE A 454 -1.83 7.51 -25.11
N GLN A 455 -1.70 6.18 -24.96
CA GLN A 455 -2.18 5.23 -25.95
C GLN A 455 -3.68 5.40 -26.20
N GLN A 456 -4.49 5.51 -25.15
CA GLN A 456 -5.93 5.73 -25.29
C GLN A 456 -6.26 7.08 -25.94
N ALA A 457 -5.44 8.13 -25.70
CA ALA A 457 -5.61 9.41 -26.39
C ALA A 457 -5.32 9.29 -27.90
N GLU A 458 -4.26 8.56 -28.28
CA GLU A 458 -3.93 8.27 -29.68
C GLU A 458 -5.03 7.45 -30.37
N GLU A 459 -5.56 6.43 -29.69
CA GLU A 459 -6.69 5.59 -30.15
C GLU A 459 -7.97 6.42 -30.38
N GLU A 460 -8.19 7.49 -29.61
CA GLU A 460 -9.29 8.45 -29.80
C GLU A 460 -9.04 9.47 -30.93
N GLY A 461 -7.90 9.38 -31.62
CA GLY A 461 -7.50 10.21 -32.76
C GLY A 461 -6.91 11.57 -32.37
N ILE A 462 -6.34 11.68 -31.17
CA ILE A 462 -5.70 12.91 -30.68
C ILE A 462 -4.27 12.99 -31.23
N SER A 463 -3.91 14.13 -31.82
CA SER A 463 -2.58 14.36 -32.36
C SER A 463 -1.62 14.91 -31.30
N PHE A 464 -0.33 14.60 -31.40
CA PHE A 464 0.71 15.08 -30.49
C PHE A 464 1.81 15.84 -31.24
N ASN A 465 2.06 17.08 -30.82
CA ASN A 465 3.21 17.87 -31.25
C ASN A 465 4.19 18.00 -30.09
N PHE A 466 5.22 17.15 -30.14
CA PHE A 466 6.33 17.20 -29.21
C PHE A 466 7.28 18.36 -29.54
N LEU A 467 8.20 18.64 -28.61
CA LEU A 467 9.20 19.69 -28.75
C LEU A 467 8.60 21.05 -29.15
N THR A 468 7.43 21.37 -28.61
CA THR A 468 6.67 22.59 -28.93
C THR A 468 6.29 23.31 -27.64
N ALA A 469 6.60 24.60 -27.54
CA ALA A 469 6.21 25.43 -26.40
C ALA A 469 5.45 26.69 -26.87
N PRO A 470 4.33 27.06 -26.21
CA PRO A 470 3.61 28.28 -26.55
C PRO A 470 4.33 29.53 -26.04
N THR A 471 4.25 30.62 -26.80
CA THR A 471 4.81 31.93 -26.44
C THR A 471 3.74 33.00 -26.33
N LYS A 472 2.81 33.05 -27.30
CA LYS A 472 1.84 34.13 -27.43
C LYS A 472 0.55 33.65 -28.06
N LEU A 473 -0.58 34.16 -27.58
CA LEU A 473 -1.89 34.00 -28.21
C LEU A 473 -2.30 35.33 -28.86
N HIS A 474 -2.45 35.33 -30.17
CA HIS A 474 -2.82 36.52 -30.95
C HIS A 474 -3.93 36.22 -31.95
N LYS A 475 -4.58 37.29 -32.41
CA LYS A 475 -5.64 37.20 -33.41
C LYS A 475 -5.14 37.74 -34.74
N THR A 476 -5.23 36.92 -35.78
CA THR A 476 -5.05 37.35 -37.18
C THR A 476 -6.38 37.86 -37.74
N GLU A 477 -6.39 38.45 -38.93
CA GLU A 477 -7.63 38.91 -39.58
C GLU A 477 -8.69 37.82 -39.74
N LYS A 478 -8.29 36.55 -39.79
CA LYS A 478 -9.17 35.40 -40.08
C LYS A 478 -9.44 34.48 -38.89
N GLN A 479 -8.52 34.37 -37.92
CA GLN A 479 -8.63 33.40 -36.83
C GLN A 479 -7.68 33.72 -35.66
N THR A 480 -7.94 33.11 -34.50
CA THR A 480 -7.02 33.08 -33.36
C THR A 480 -5.90 32.07 -33.63
N CYS A 481 -4.67 32.45 -33.30
CA CYS A 481 -3.48 31.63 -33.48
C CYS A 481 -2.66 31.60 -32.19
N LEU A 482 -2.15 30.42 -31.86
CA LEU A 482 -1.16 30.23 -30.81
C LEU A 482 0.23 30.20 -31.45
N GLN A 483 1.01 31.24 -31.21
CA GLN A 483 2.42 31.26 -31.56
C GLN A 483 3.17 30.26 -30.67
N CYS A 484 3.94 29.41 -31.31
CA CYS A 484 4.78 28.41 -30.66
C CYS A 484 6.22 28.53 -31.14
N VAL A 485 7.14 28.03 -30.33
CA VAL A 485 8.55 27.85 -30.70
C VAL A 485 8.92 26.37 -30.66
N LYS A 486 9.87 25.99 -31.52
CA LYS A 486 10.46 24.65 -31.46
C LYS A 486 11.42 24.57 -30.28
N MET A 487 11.40 23.41 -29.63
CA MET A 487 12.29 23.07 -28.53
C MET A 487 13.29 22.00 -28.99
N GLN A 488 14.44 21.95 -28.34
CA GLN A 488 15.38 20.85 -28.41
C GLN A 488 15.70 20.35 -27.01
N LEU A 489 16.09 19.08 -26.88
CA LEU A 489 16.46 18.50 -25.60
C LEU A 489 17.90 18.86 -25.27
N GLY A 490 18.09 19.53 -24.13
CA GLY A 490 19.40 19.78 -23.53
C GLY A 490 19.70 18.80 -22.39
N GLU A 491 20.62 19.21 -21.52
CA GLU A 491 21.04 18.39 -20.39
C GLU A 491 19.88 18.03 -19.44
N PRO A 492 19.90 16.84 -18.82
CA PRO A 492 18.96 16.43 -17.79
C PRO A 492 18.82 17.45 -16.64
N ASP A 493 17.60 17.62 -16.15
CA ASP A 493 17.31 18.33 -14.91
C ASP A 493 17.57 17.44 -13.68
N VAL A 494 17.31 17.98 -12.48
CA VAL A 494 17.49 17.26 -11.20
C VAL A 494 16.60 16.02 -11.08
N SER A 495 15.53 15.91 -11.88
CA SER A 495 14.69 14.72 -11.96
C SER A 495 15.19 13.70 -13.00
N GLY A 496 16.33 13.96 -13.65
CA GLY A 496 16.87 13.14 -14.73
C GLY A 496 16.21 13.36 -16.09
N ARG A 497 15.24 14.28 -16.20
CA ARG A 497 14.52 14.56 -17.46
C ARG A 497 15.25 15.62 -18.26
N GLN A 498 15.44 15.41 -19.56
CA GLN A 498 16.09 16.39 -20.42
C GLN A 498 15.37 17.75 -20.39
N ARG A 499 16.14 18.82 -20.24
CA ARG A 499 15.59 20.19 -20.20
C ARG A 499 15.21 20.64 -21.60
N PRO A 500 14.03 21.23 -21.79
CA PRO A 500 13.67 21.80 -23.08
C PRO A 500 14.39 23.14 -23.25
N VAL A 501 15.10 23.32 -24.37
CA VAL A 501 15.82 24.53 -24.75
C VAL A 501 15.18 25.10 -26.01
N VAL A 502 14.92 26.41 -26.03
CA VAL A 502 14.31 27.09 -27.19
C VAL A 502 15.27 27.05 -28.37
N VAL A 503 14.78 26.67 -29.56
CA VAL A 503 15.51 26.81 -30.82
C VAL A 503 15.31 28.25 -31.32
N PRO A 504 16.37 29.06 -31.47
CA PRO A 504 16.24 30.44 -31.93
C PRO A 504 15.61 30.54 -33.33
N ASN A 505 14.81 31.59 -33.58
CA ASN A 505 14.17 31.88 -34.87
C ASN A 505 13.31 30.73 -35.41
N SER A 506 12.58 30.05 -34.51
CA SER A 506 11.76 28.89 -34.82
C SER A 506 10.27 29.10 -34.54
N GLU A 507 9.84 30.36 -34.44
CA GLU A 507 8.47 30.77 -34.19
C GLU A 507 7.55 30.36 -35.35
N TYR A 508 6.39 29.78 -35.02
CA TYR A 508 5.33 29.47 -35.99
C TYR A 508 3.96 29.50 -35.33
N ASP A 509 2.93 29.76 -36.14
CA ASP A 509 1.55 29.88 -35.68
C ASP A 509 0.77 28.58 -35.90
N ILE A 510 -0.01 28.20 -34.89
CA ILE A 510 -1.00 27.13 -34.98
C ILE A 510 -2.39 27.74 -34.80
N ALA A 511 -3.26 27.58 -35.81
CA ALA A 511 -4.63 28.05 -35.75
C ALA A 511 -5.45 27.27 -34.71
N CYS A 512 -6.23 27.97 -33.90
CA CYS A 512 -7.06 27.34 -32.87
C CYS A 512 -8.29 28.18 -32.52
N ASP A 513 -9.35 27.49 -32.10
CA ASP A 513 -10.51 28.13 -31.45
C ASP A 513 -10.31 28.24 -29.94
N TYR A 514 -9.72 27.21 -29.32
CA TYR A 514 -9.47 27.16 -27.88
C TYR A 514 -8.07 26.63 -27.56
N VAL A 515 -7.53 27.11 -26.45
CA VAL A 515 -6.28 26.62 -25.86
C VAL A 515 -6.55 26.22 -24.41
N ILE A 516 -6.23 24.98 -24.05
CA ILE A 516 -6.38 24.45 -22.69
C ILE A 516 -5.01 24.31 -22.03
N PHE A 517 -4.73 25.09 -20.99
CA PHE A 517 -3.48 25.01 -20.24
C PHE A 517 -3.57 24.00 -19.08
N ALA A 518 -2.84 22.88 -19.21
CA ALA A 518 -2.76 21.82 -18.22
C ALA A 518 -1.30 21.66 -17.72
N ILE A 519 -0.74 22.74 -17.18
CA ILE A 519 0.69 22.86 -16.85
C ILE A 519 1.03 22.75 -15.36
N GLY A 520 0.05 22.47 -14.51
CA GLY A 520 0.26 22.23 -13.07
C GLY A 520 -0.88 22.76 -12.21
N GLN A 521 -0.81 22.42 -10.92
CA GLN A 521 -1.77 22.86 -9.91
C GLN A 521 -1.04 23.53 -8.76
N GLU A 522 -1.75 24.43 -8.08
CA GLU A 522 -1.24 25.26 -6.99
C GLU A 522 -2.20 25.24 -5.79
N LEU A 523 -1.64 25.51 -4.61
CA LEU A 523 -2.40 25.73 -3.39
C LEU A 523 -2.98 27.15 -3.37
N ASP A 524 -4.11 27.33 -2.68
CA ASP A 524 -4.55 28.66 -2.30
C ASP A 524 -3.73 29.23 -1.13
N ILE A 525 -2.60 29.88 -1.44
CA ILE A 525 -1.68 30.41 -0.42
C ILE A 525 -2.35 31.44 0.50
N LYS A 526 -3.24 32.28 -0.06
CA LYS A 526 -3.96 33.31 0.72
C LYS A 526 -4.78 32.68 1.85
N LEU A 527 -5.39 31.52 1.57
CA LEU A 527 -6.14 30.77 2.57
C LEU A 527 -5.27 30.32 3.75
N MET A 528 -4.00 30.00 3.50
CA MET A 528 -3.05 29.60 4.55
C MET A 528 -2.57 30.81 5.35
N GLU A 529 -2.30 31.93 4.69
CA GLU A 529 -1.92 33.19 5.33
C GLU A 529 -3.02 33.68 6.30
N GLU A 530 -4.27 33.70 5.85
CA GLU A 530 -5.44 34.08 6.66
C GLU A 530 -5.62 33.19 7.90
N ASN A 531 -5.14 31.95 7.83
CA ASN A 531 -5.21 30.99 8.93
C ASN A 531 -3.89 30.85 9.70
N ASN A 532 -2.87 31.69 9.44
CA ASN A 532 -1.54 31.66 10.07
C ASN A 532 -0.82 30.30 9.95
N ILE A 533 -0.87 29.68 8.77
CA ILE A 533 -0.18 28.41 8.48
C ILE A 533 0.96 28.67 7.51
N ASN A 534 2.14 28.12 7.81
CA ASN A 534 3.33 28.32 6.99
C ASN A 534 3.19 27.61 5.64
N VAL A 535 3.77 28.23 4.61
CA VAL A 535 3.85 27.69 3.25
C VAL A 535 5.32 27.59 2.87
N SER A 536 5.69 26.44 2.30
CA SER A 536 7.03 26.15 1.78
C SER A 536 7.38 27.05 0.59
N LYS A 537 8.67 27.11 0.24
CA LYS A 537 9.15 27.84 -0.96
C LYS A 537 8.52 27.34 -2.26
N SER A 538 8.05 26.10 -2.29
CA SER A 538 7.34 25.49 -3.42
C SER A 538 5.86 25.88 -3.52
N GLY A 539 5.32 26.65 -2.57
CA GLY A 539 3.93 27.12 -2.59
C GLY A 539 2.92 26.11 -2.01
N PHE A 540 3.37 25.13 -1.22
CA PHE A 540 2.52 24.13 -0.55
C PHE A 540 2.65 24.23 0.98
N ILE A 541 1.69 23.72 1.74
CA ILE A 541 1.68 23.77 3.21
C ILE A 541 2.97 23.15 3.74
N GLU A 542 3.66 23.87 4.64
CA GLU A 542 4.82 23.33 5.35
C GLU A 542 4.33 22.41 6.47
N ALA A 543 4.64 21.11 6.32
CA ALA A 543 4.33 20.09 7.31
C ALA A 543 5.51 19.13 7.46
N ASP A 544 5.65 18.56 8.65
CA ASP A 544 6.65 17.52 8.91
C ASP A 544 6.39 16.28 8.03
N PRO A 545 7.41 15.74 7.33
CA PRO A 545 7.21 14.72 6.30
C PRO A 545 6.74 13.36 6.83
N LEU A 546 6.85 13.10 8.14
CA LEU A 546 6.42 11.85 8.76
C LEU A 546 5.13 12.03 9.56
N THR A 547 5.11 13.04 10.43
CA THR A 547 4.01 13.31 11.35
C THR A 547 2.92 14.17 10.74
N LEU A 548 3.17 14.84 9.62
CA LEU A 548 2.22 15.72 8.93
C LEU A 548 1.76 16.92 9.77
N ARG A 549 2.46 17.22 10.88
CA ARG A 549 2.18 18.36 11.74
C ARG A 549 2.58 19.66 11.05
N THR A 550 1.74 20.68 11.12
CA THR A 550 2.04 22.02 10.56
C THR A 550 2.70 22.93 11.60
N SER A 551 2.89 24.21 11.26
CA SER A 551 3.37 25.23 12.19
C SER A 551 2.43 25.47 13.40
N GLN A 552 1.17 25.00 13.35
CA GLN A 552 0.23 25.15 14.46
C GLN A 552 0.01 23.85 15.23
N GLU A 553 -0.01 23.97 16.56
CA GLU A 553 -0.39 22.85 17.43
C GLU A 553 -1.84 22.41 17.19
N GLY A 554 -2.04 21.09 17.15
CA GLY A 554 -3.31 20.44 16.86
C GLY A 554 -3.73 20.53 15.39
N VAL A 555 -2.89 21.05 14.49
CA VAL A 555 -3.20 21.15 13.06
C VAL A 555 -2.23 20.28 12.25
N PHE A 556 -2.79 19.45 11.39
CA PHE A 556 -2.08 18.54 10.49
C PHE A 556 -2.47 18.85 9.06
N ALA A 557 -1.62 18.51 8.09
CA ALA A 557 -1.91 18.69 6.67
C ALA A 557 -1.39 17.51 5.85
N GLY A 558 -2.12 17.09 4.81
CA GLY A 558 -1.72 15.96 3.99
C GLY A 558 -2.32 15.95 2.59
N GLY A 559 -1.84 15.02 1.76
CA GLY A 559 -2.18 14.94 0.34
C GLY A 559 -1.56 16.08 -0.47
N ASP A 560 -2.18 16.41 -1.60
CA ASP A 560 -1.65 17.37 -2.58
C ASP A 560 -1.40 18.77 -2.01
N ALA A 561 -2.06 19.14 -0.90
CA ALA A 561 -1.84 20.41 -0.22
C ALA A 561 -0.42 20.53 0.39
N VAL A 562 0.25 19.39 0.63
CA VAL A 562 1.61 19.31 1.19
C VAL A 562 2.60 18.82 0.15
N SER A 563 2.31 17.69 -0.51
CA SER A 563 3.23 17.06 -1.47
C SER A 563 3.27 17.75 -2.83
N GLY A 564 2.28 18.59 -3.12
CA GLY A 564 1.91 18.93 -4.50
C GLY A 564 1.17 17.79 -5.18
N PRO A 565 0.71 18.00 -6.44
CA PRO A 565 -0.15 17.06 -7.15
C PRO A 565 0.46 15.67 -7.26
N ALA A 566 -0.19 14.69 -6.65
CA ALA A 566 0.25 13.30 -6.58
C ALA A 566 -0.84 12.35 -7.11
N SER A 567 -0.59 11.05 -7.00
CA SER A 567 -1.60 10.03 -7.32
C SER A 567 -2.62 9.85 -6.20
N ALA A 568 -3.82 9.37 -6.53
CA ALA A 568 -4.85 9.12 -5.54
C ALA A 568 -4.40 8.14 -4.44
N VAL A 569 -3.56 7.14 -4.76
CA VAL A 569 -3.05 6.17 -3.77
C VAL A 569 -2.04 6.79 -2.81
N GLU A 570 -1.28 7.82 -3.23
CA GLU A 570 -0.43 8.61 -2.33
C GLU A 570 -1.27 9.47 -1.39
N ALA A 571 -2.38 10.02 -1.87
CA ALA A 571 -3.33 10.74 -1.04
C ALA A 571 -3.98 9.83 0.03
N ILE A 572 -4.33 8.58 -0.32
CA ILE A 572 -4.77 7.56 0.65
C ILE A 572 -3.68 7.30 1.70
N ALA A 573 -2.42 7.11 1.28
CA ALA A 573 -1.30 6.88 2.19
C ALA A 573 -1.08 8.06 3.17
N ALA A 574 -1.23 9.30 2.69
CA ALA A 574 -1.18 10.48 3.52
C ALA A 574 -2.34 10.52 4.53
N GLY A 575 -3.53 10.06 4.15
CA GLY A 575 -4.69 9.95 5.05
C GLY A 575 -4.44 8.98 6.22
N HIS A 576 -3.90 7.79 5.95
CA HIS A 576 -3.50 6.84 7.00
C HIS A 576 -2.45 7.44 7.95
N SER A 577 -1.43 8.10 7.37
CA SER A 577 -0.37 8.74 8.13
C SER A 577 -0.90 9.88 9.02
N ALA A 578 -1.87 10.66 8.52
CA ALA A 578 -2.52 11.72 9.26
C ALA A 578 -3.38 11.19 10.41
N ALA A 579 -4.16 10.13 10.17
CA ALA A 579 -4.97 9.49 11.21
C ALA A 579 -4.10 8.94 12.36
N GLU A 580 -2.95 8.31 12.05
CA GLU A 580 -2.00 7.85 13.07
C GLU A 580 -1.43 9.02 13.87
N SER A 581 -1.02 10.11 13.22
CA SER A 581 -0.49 11.28 13.91
C SER A 581 -1.52 11.96 14.81
N ILE A 582 -2.76 12.10 14.34
CA ILE A 582 -3.86 12.69 15.13
C ILE A 582 -4.18 11.81 16.34
N ASP A 583 -4.28 10.51 16.15
CA ASP A 583 -4.52 9.55 17.22
C ASP A 583 -3.44 9.63 18.31
N ARG A 584 -2.15 9.64 17.92
CA ARG A 584 -1.03 9.80 18.87
C ARG A 584 -1.07 11.16 19.57
N PHE A 585 -1.33 12.24 18.84
CA PHE A 585 -1.44 13.58 19.39
C PHE A 585 -2.54 13.67 20.46
N LEU A 586 -3.74 13.17 20.17
CA LEU A 586 -4.87 13.20 21.11
C LEU A 586 -4.62 12.33 22.34
N ASN A 587 -3.88 11.23 22.20
CA ASN A 587 -3.49 10.37 23.31
C ASN A 587 -2.18 10.80 24.01
N LYS A 588 -1.58 11.94 23.61
CA LYS A 588 -0.29 12.45 24.13
C LYS A 588 0.85 11.44 24.02
N GLU A 589 0.84 10.65 22.95
CA GLU A 589 1.88 9.70 22.61
C GLU A 589 2.94 10.38 21.72
N ASP A 590 4.16 9.82 21.71
CA ASP A 590 5.20 10.28 20.80
C ASP A 590 4.78 10.06 19.35
N LEU A 591 4.81 11.14 18.56
CA LEU A 591 4.44 11.15 17.15
C LEU A 591 5.43 10.41 16.25
N LEU A 592 6.67 10.21 16.70
CA LEU A 592 7.76 9.59 15.92
C LEU A 592 7.99 8.12 16.29
N ALA A 593 7.69 7.73 17.53
CA ALA A 593 8.01 6.40 18.05
C ALA A 593 7.50 5.25 17.16
N GLY A 594 8.44 4.47 16.61
CA GLY A 594 8.15 3.29 15.80
C GLY A 594 7.74 3.56 14.34
N ARG A 595 7.83 4.81 13.88
CA ARG A 595 7.40 5.24 12.53
C ARG A 595 8.56 5.51 11.57
N GLU A 596 9.77 5.11 11.94
CA GLU A 596 10.94 5.19 11.06
C GLU A 596 10.72 4.34 9.79
N LYS A 597 11.03 4.91 8.62
CA LYS A 597 11.02 4.17 7.35
C LYS A 597 12.11 3.11 7.38
N LYS A 598 11.74 1.87 7.69
CA LYS A 598 12.64 0.72 7.59
C LYS A 598 12.77 0.32 6.13
N GLU A 599 14.01 0.19 5.66
CA GLU A 599 14.30 -0.36 4.35
C GLU A 599 13.76 -1.79 4.28
N GLN A 600 12.88 -2.05 3.32
CA GLN A 600 12.26 -3.36 3.16
C GLN A 600 13.05 -4.15 2.13
N LYS A 601 13.61 -5.31 2.54
CA LYS A 601 14.23 -6.25 1.61
C LYS A 601 13.18 -6.71 0.60
N ARG A 602 13.38 -6.42 -0.68
CA ARG A 602 12.51 -6.88 -1.77
C ARG A 602 12.61 -8.40 -1.91
N ALA A 603 11.46 -9.08 -2.03
CA ALA A 603 11.43 -10.49 -2.37
C ALA A 603 11.92 -10.71 -3.81
N GLU A 604 12.83 -11.66 -4.02
CA GLU A 604 13.39 -11.98 -5.33
C GLU A 604 12.63 -13.13 -6.02
N ILE A 605 12.83 -13.26 -7.33
CA ILE A 605 12.33 -14.40 -8.10
C ILE A 605 13.19 -15.63 -7.76
N PRO A 606 12.59 -16.77 -7.38
CA PRO A 606 13.33 -18.00 -7.14
C PRO A 606 14.23 -18.36 -8.34
N LYS A 607 15.47 -18.81 -8.06
CA LYS A 607 16.47 -19.11 -9.11
C LYS A 607 16.02 -20.20 -10.08
N GLU A 608 15.17 -21.10 -9.61
CA GLU A 608 14.61 -22.22 -10.40
C GLU A 608 13.49 -21.80 -11.35
N SER A 609 12.98 -20.57 -11.24
CA SER A 609 11.92 -20.07 -12.13
C SER A 609 12.48 -19.83 -13.53
N LEU A 610 11.88 -20.48 -14.54
CA LEU A 610 12.16 -20.23 -15.95
C LEU A 610 11.88 -18.76 -16.26
N ARG A 611 12.94 -17.99 -16.55
CA ARG A 611 12.80 -16.62 -17.06
C ARG A 611 12.63 -16.70 -18.56
N ILE A 612 11.61 -16.06 -19.12
CA ILE A 612 11.59 -15.83 -20.56
C ILE A 612 12.82 -14.97 -20.88
N PRO A 613 13.70 -15.37 -21.80
CA PRO A 613 14.80 -14.52 -22.22
C PRO A 613 14.20 -13.21 -22.72
N GLN A 614 14.55 -12.10 -22.05
CA GLN A 614 14.15 -10.76 -22.49
C GLN A 614 14.43 -10.65 -24.00
N ALA A 615 13.42 -10.28 -24.77
CA ALA A 615 13.61 -9.96 -26.18
C ALA A 615 14.77 -8.95 -26.23
N ARG A 616 15.85 -9.30 -26.93
CA ARG A 616 16.96 -8.36 -27.16
C ARG A 616 16.33 -7.08 -27.68
N GLU A 617 16.44 -5.99 -26.92
CA GLU A 617 16.17 -4.66 -27.44
C GLU A 617 16.97 -4.56 -28.75
N GLN A 618 16.27 -4.45 -29.88
CA GLN A 618 16.95 -4.14 -31.11
C GLN A 618 17.55 -2.75 -30.92
N PRO A 619 18.89 -2.59 -30.99
CA PRO A 619 19.49 -1.28 -30.91
C PRO A 619 18.95 -0.39 -32.05
N PRO A 620 18.92 0.93 -31.83
CA PRO A 620 18.19 1.90 -32.67
C PRO A 620 18.57 1.90 -34.15
#